data_AF-A0A9P4GUR6-F1
#
_entry.id   AF-A0A9P4GUR6-F1
#
_cell.length_a   1.000
_cell.length_b   1.000
_cell.length_c   1.000
_cell.angle_alpha   90.00
_cell.angle_beta   90.00
_cell.angle_gamma   90.00
#
_symmetry.space_group_name_H-M   'P 1'
#
loop_
_entity.id
_entity.type
_entity.pdbx_description
1 polymer ?
#
loop_
_entity_poly.entity_id
_entity_poly.type
_entity_poly.pdbx_seq_one_letter_code
_entity_poly.pdbx_strand_id
1 'polypeptide(L)'
;MAFLLRRPFAITATLKQAAPKSSPSITIRAFHNTPLKQHPQLFRSTKPAVTTSQHVSKFGQTFRRPYQQAAYNPAAQGGLRQRLLYGAGIFGATLLGINLIFNRETREDGGMPAFERAYLNDTFLHTGLGVGIIGIAARALHMNGWSFRLMSANPWVVLGVGLVGSIGTMYGTMATSPHNYIQKYALWTAFNGTQALLLSPLFFMNPTILARAGLYTAGLMGSLAFVGATAKTDKYLYLGGPLLAGVAIVALSGFAPLVLPATAARTLMFTENIWLYGGLAVFGGFTLYDVQKVLHHARMAERGLIPKDPVNEAISLELDFINIFIRMVQILGMSQNRRK
;
A
#
# COMPACT_ATOMS: atom_id res chain seq x y z
N MET A 1 40.20 -31.20 -54.56
CA MET A 1 40.92 -32.48 -54.44
C MET A 1 41.17 -32.76 -52.97
N ALA A 2 40.97 -34.02 -52.53
CA ALA A 2 41.39 -34.66 -51.26
C ALA A 2 40.93 -33.98 -49.94
N PHE A 3 39.91 -34.43 -49.19
CA PHE A 3 39.66 -35.69 -48.48
C PHE A 3 40.66 -36.02 -47.34
N LEU A 4 40.06 -36.31 -46.17
CA LEU A 4 40.52 -37.12 -45.01
C LEU A 4 41.35 -36.41 -43.91
N LEU A 5 41.26 -36.71 -42.62
CA LEU A 5 40.27 -37.30 -41.69
C LEU A 5 40.99 -37.33 -40.30
N ARG A 6 40.22 -37.32 -39.19
CA ARG A 6 40.52 -37.86 -37.84
C ARG A 6 40.93 -36.89 -36.71
N ARG A 7 39.96 -36.74 -35.79
CA ARG A 7 40.05 -36.52 -34.32
C ARG A 7 40.74 -37.73 -33.61
N PRO A 8 40.66 -37.99 -32.28
CA PRO A 8 40.53 -37.19 -31.04
C PRO A 8 41.44 -37.69 -29.85
N PHE A 9 41.30 -37.07 -28.66
CA PHE A 9 41.42 -37.62 -27.28
C PHE A 9 42.74 -37.70 -26.48
N ALA A 10 42.51 -37.61 -25.15
CA ALA A 10 43.32 -37.95 -23.95
C ALA A 10 44.27 -36.85 -23.44
N ILE A 11 44.04 -36.17 -22.30
CA ILE A 11 43.97 -36.59 -20.88
C ILE A 11 45.21 -37.37 -20.41
N THR A 12 46.06 -36.71 -19.62
CA THR A 12 46.80 -37.20 -18.42
C THR A 12 47.52 -35.99 -17.81
N ALA A 13 47.20 -35.51 -16.60
CA ALA A 13 47.52 -36.06 -15.27
C ALA A 13 48.99 -35.88 -14.86
N THR A 14 49.24 -34.98 -13.90
CA THR A 14 50.25 -35.03 -12.80
C THR A 14 49.92 -33.84 -11.88
N LEU A 15 49.34 -33.94 -10.67
CA LEU A 15 49.61 -34.82 -9.53
C LEU A 15 51.02 -34.59 -8.96
N LYS A 16 51.13 -33.77 -7.91
CA LYS A 16 51.67 -34.13 -6.57
C LYS A 16 51.76 -32.88 -5.68
N GLN A 17 51.04 -32.83 -4.55
CA GLN A 17 51.35 -33.49 -3.26
C GLN A 17 52.42 -32.64 -2.51
N ALA A 18 52.14 -32.07 -1.34
CA ALA A 18 51.93 -32.85 -0.13
C ALA A 18 51.14 -32.13 0.98
N ALA A 19 50.40 -32.99 1.68
CA ALA A 19 49.59 -32.86 2.89
C ALA A 19 50.50 -32.69 4.16
N PRO A 20 50.13 -33.06 5.42
CA PRO A 20 48.87 -33.64 5.96
C PRO A 20 48.41 -33.05 7.32
N LYS A 21 47.21 -33.30 7.83
CA LYS A 21 46.75 -34.41 8.71
C LYS A 21 45.36 -33.93 9.22
N SER A 22 44.29 -34.69 9.47
CA SER A 22 44.03 -36.12 9.74
C SER A 22 42.51 -36.35 9.65
N SER A 23 42.09 -37.51 9.15
CA SER A 23 40.70 -38.02 9.12
C SER A 23 40.55 -39.21 10.12
N PRO A 24 39.47 -40.02 10.10
CA PRO A 24 38.31 -39.92 10.99
C PRO A 24 38.04 -41.23 11.78
N SER A 25 37.04 -41.26 12.68
CA SER A 25 36.41 -42.54 13.08
C SER A 25 34.98 -42.37 13.57
N ILE A 26 34.06 -43.00 12.81
CA ILE A 26 32.68 -43.30 13.19
C ILE A 26 32.75 -44.53 14.10
N THR A 27 32.16 -44.46 15.30
CA THR A 27 31.96 -45.63 16.16
C THR A 27 30.47 -45.80 16.47
N ILE A 28 29.92 -46.87 15.91
CA ILE A 28 28.63 -47.47 16.23
C ILE A 28 28.72 -48.04 17.66
N ARG A 29 27.77 -47.75 18.55
CA ARG A 29 27.62 -48.50 19.81
C ARG A 29 26.23 -49.11 19.93
N ALA A 30 26.28 -50.41 20.19
CA ALA A 30 25.21 -51.36 20.26
C ALA A 30 24.34 -51.21 21.52
N PHE A 31 23.10 -51.67 21.40
CA PHE A 31 22.15 -51.86 22.48
C PHE A 31 22.64 -52.91 23.49
N HIS A 32 22.50 -52.61 24.78
CA HIS A 32 22.62 -53.61 25.84
C HIS A 32 21.42 -53.50 26.79
N ASN A 33 20.70 -54.61 26.91
CA ASN A 33 19.61 -54.86 27.84
C ASN A 33 20.20 -55.39 29.16
N THR A 34 19.96 -54.71 30.28
CA THR A 34 19.97 -55.35 31.62
C THR A 34 18.90 -54.70 32.53
N PRO A 35 18.20 -55.50 33.37
CA PRO A 35 16.99 -55.06 34.06
C PRO A 35 17.22 -54.37 35.41
N LEU A 36 16.20 -53.60 35.80
CA LEU A 36 16.05 -52.79 37.01
C LEU A 36 16.32 -53.54 38.33
N LYS A 37 17.07 -52.91 39.23
CA LYS A 37 16.98 -53.14 40.69
C LYS A 37 16.38 -51.90 41.35
N GLN A 38 15.18 -52.06 41.91
CA GLN A 38 14.52 -51.08 42.78
C GLN A 38 15.15 -51.13 44.18
N HIS A 39 15.49 -49.97 44.73
CA HIS A 39 15.74 -49.80 46.17
C HIS A 39 14.93 -48.60 46.67
N PRO A 40 14.18 -48.75 47.79
CA PRO A 40 13.30 -47.71 48.29
C PRO A 40 13.97 -46.85 49.38
N GLN A 41 13.67 -45.55 49.37
CA GLN A 41 13.75 -44.59 50.51
C GLN A 41 15.18 -44.28 51.02
N LEU A 42 15.64 -43.06 51.36
CA LEU A 42 15.09 -41.73 51.65
C LEU A 42 16.28 -40.77 51.49
N PHE A 43 16.15 -39.64 50.79
CA PHE A 43 16.85 -38.39 51.16
C PHE A 43 16.15 -37.20 50.51
N ARG A 44 15.61 -36.34 51.37
CA ARG A 44 15.02 -35.04 51.04
C ARG A 44 16.16 -34.08 50.71
N SER A 45 16.22 -33.61 49.46
CA SER A 45 16.98 -32.40 49.12
C SER A 45 16.19 -31.60 48.07
N THR A 46 16.21 -30.29 48.29
CA THR A 46 15.40 -29.22 47.70
C THR A 46 15.31 -29.26 46.18
N LYS A 47 14.09 -29.32 45.62
CA LYS A 47 13.84 -28.96 44.22
C LYS A 47 13.91 -27.43 44.10
N PRO A 48 14.76 -26.84 43.23
CA PRO A 48 14.56 -25.47 42.81
C PRO A 48 13.25 -25.43 42.02
N ALA A 49 12.32 -24.59 42.47
CA ALA A 49 11.11 -24.30 41.71
C ALA A 49 11.51 -23.65 40.39
N VAL A 50 11.23 -24.34 39.28
CA VAL A 50 11.35 -23.77 37.94
C VAL A 50 10.26 -22.70 37.81
N THR A 51 10.62 -21.44 38.05
CA THR A 51 9.77 -20.26 37.83
C THR A 51 9.67 -19.92 36.35
N THR A 52 9.11 -20.83 35.54
CA THR A 52 8.85 -20.60 34.11
C THR A 52 7.54 -19.84 33.84
N SER A 53 6.85 -19.31 34.84
CA SER A 53 5.58 -18.59 34.64
C SER A 53 5.74 -17.08 34.46
N GLN A 54 6.86 -16.47 34.81
CA GLN A 54 7.01 -15.00 34.77
C GLN A 54 7.67 -14.45 33.49
N HIS A 55 8.39 -15.27 32.73
CA HIS A 55 9.07 -14.81 31.51
C HIS A 55 8.24 -15.02 30.23
N VAL A 56 7.43 -16.09 30.17
CA VAL A 56 6.50 -16.33 29.04
C VAL A 56 5.32 -15.35 29.06
N SER A 57 4.87 -14.95 30.25
CA SER A 57 3.81 -13.96 30.44
C SER A 57 4.26 -12.54 30.06
N LYS A 58 5.55 -12.20 30.23
CA LYS A 58 6.09 -10.90 29.78
C LYS A 58 6.21 -10.79 28.26
N PHE A 59 6.52 -11.88 27.55
CA PHE A 59 6.54 -11.89 26.09
C PHE A 59 5.12 -11.86 25.49
N GLY A 60 4.15 -12.51 26.15
CA GLY A 60 2.73 -12.40 25.78
C GLY A 60 2.11 -11.03 26.06
N GLN A 61 2.61 -10.29 27.05
CA GLN A 61 2.11 -8.95 27.40
C GLN A 61 2.69 -7.83 26.52
N THR A 62 3.91 -7.96 25.99
CA THR A 62 4.46 -7.00 25.02
C THR A 62 3.72 -7.00 23.69
N PHE A 63 3.17 -8.14 23.25
CA PHE A 63 2.31 -8.24 22.06
C PHE A 63 0.82 -8.03 22.33
N ARG A 64 0.41 -7.87 23.60
CA ARG A 64 -0.98 -7.57 24.01
C ARG A 64 -1.20 -6.11 24.38
N ARG A 65 -0.36 -5.17 23.90
CA ARG A 65 -0.75 -3.76 23.97
C ARG A 65 -1.97 -3.56 23.06
N PRO A 66 -3.16 -3.23 23.60
CA PRO A 66 -4.19 -2.69 22.76
C PRO A 66 -3.66 -1.36 22.24
N TYR A 67 -3.33 -1.28 20.96
CA TYR A 67 -3.15 -0.04 20.23
C TYR A 67 -4.51 0.70 20.12
N GLN A 68 -5.22 0.89 21.23
CA GLN A 68 -6.47 1.64 21.31
C GLN A 68 -6.64 2.27 22.71
N GLN A 69 -5.57 2.82 23.28
CA GLN A 69 -5.81 4.03 24.07
C GLN A 69 -6.13 5.12 23.05
N ALA A 70 -7.35 5.68 23.14
CA ALA A 70 -7.68 6.89 22.42
C ALA A 70 -6.56 7.89 22.73
N ALA A 71 -5.73 8.19 21.73
CA ALA A 71 -4.67 9.17 21.89
C ALA A 71 -5.31 10.42 22.47
N TYR A 72 -4.76 10.91 23.60
CA TYR A 72 -5.18 12.17 24.18
C TYR A 72 -5.20 13.19 23.05
N ASN A 73 -6.38 13.70 22.70
CA ASN A 73 -6.55 14.63 21.62
C ASN A 73 -6.67 16.03 22.24
N PRO A 74 -5.55 16.74 22.47
CA PRO A 74 -5.59 18.10 23.04
C PRO A 74 -6.36 19.06 22.14
N ALA A 75 -6.51 18.75 20.85
CA ALA A 75 -7.34 19.50 19.91
C ALA A 75 -8.85 19.27 20.10
N ALA A 76 -9.30 18.37 20.97
CA ALA A 76 -10.72 18.22 21.28
C ALA A 76 -11.22 19.24 22.32
N GLN A 77 -10.33 19.81 23.14
CA GLN A 77 -10.72 20.68 24.28
C GLN A 77 -10.37 22.16 24.12
N GLY A 78 -9.61 22.56 23.09
CA GLY A 78 -9.28 23.97 22.82
C GLY A 78 -10.28 24.71 21.90
N GLY A 79 -10.26 26.04 21.90
CA GLY A 79 -11.00 26.87 20.93
C GLY A 79 -10.50 26.69 19.48
N LEU A 80 -11.29 27.11 18.48
CA LEU A 80 -11.00 26.88 17.05
C LEU A 80 -9.58 27.30 16.62
N ARG A 81 -9.11 28.46 17.11
CA ARG A 81 -7.74 28.95 16.86
C ARG A 81 -6.67 28.02 17.43
N GLN A 82 -6.87 27.51 18.64
CA GLN A 82 -5.95 26.59 19.30
C GLN A 82 -5.91 25.23 18.59
N ARG A 83 -7.06 24.73 18.13
CA ARG A 83 -7.14 23.50 17.32
C ARG A 83 -6.40 23.65 15.99
N LEU A 84 -6.59 24.77 15.30
CA LEU A 84 -5.89 25.07 14.06
C LEU A 84 -4.38 25.21 14.28
N LEU A 85 -3.96 25.88 15.35
CA LEU A 85 -2.54 26.07 15.65
C LEU A 85 -1.86 24.74 16.00
N TYR A 86 -2.46 23.90 16.84
CA TYR A 86 -1.93 22.57 17.14
C TYR A 86 -1.94 21.66 15.90
N GLY A 87 -3.00 21.71 15.10
CA GLY A 87 -3.09 20.96 13.85
C GLY A 87 -1.99 21.37 12.87
N ALA A 88 -1.79 22.68 12.68
CA ALA A 88 -0.73 23.24 11.85
C ALA A 88 0.67 22.90 12.40
N GLY A 89 0.86 22.91 13.72
CA GLY A 89 2.11 22.53 14.36
C GLY A 89 2.48 21.06 14.14
N ILE A 90 1.53 20.14 14.33
CA ILE A 90 1.74 18.71 14.06
C ILE A 90 2.00 18.49 12.56
N PHE A 91 1.21 19.12 11.70
CA PHE A 91 1.37 19.03 10.25
C PHE A 91 2.73 19.58 9.79
N GLY A 92 3.14 20.77 10.25
CA GLY A 92 4.43 21.36 9.95
C GLY A 92 5.60 20.53 10.48
N ALA A 93 5.52 20.03 11.71
CA ALA A 93 6.56 19.19 12.31
C ALA A 93 6.70 17.85 11.59
N THR A 94 5.59 17.23 11.18
CA THR A 94 5.62 15.99 10.38
C THR A 94 6.17 16.24 8.98
N LEU A 95 5.79 17.33 8.31
CA LEU A 95 6.38 17.70 7.03
C LEU A 95 7.89 17.93 7.14
N LEU A 96 8.35 18.63 8.17
CA LEU A 96 9.78 18.84 8.41
C LEU A 96 10.50 17.52 8.71
N GLY A 97 9.93 16.67 9.56
CA GLY A 97 10.51 15.36 9.86
C GLY A 97 10.60 14.46 8.63
N ILE A 98 9.55 14.43 7.80
CA ILE A 98 9.54 13.68 6.55
C ILE A 98 10.57 14.26 5.58
N ASN A 99 10.66 15.58 5.47
CA ASN A 99 11.66 16.23 4.62
C ASN A 99 13.10 15.88 5.09
N LEU A 100 13.40 15.94 6.38
CA LEU A 100 14.72 15.59 6.90
C LEU A 100 15.08 14.11 6.72
N ILE A 101 14.11 13.19 6.83
CA ILE A 101 14.33 11.74 6.73
C ILE A 101 14.36 11.26 5.28
N PHE A 102 13.37 11.65 4.48
CA PHE A 102 13.17 11.14 3.12
C PHE A 102 13.83 12.01 2.05
N ASN A 103 14.02 13.30 2.33
CA ASN A 103 14.61 14.28 1.41
C ASN A 103 16.05 14.66 1.76
N ARG A 104 16.83 13.72 2.35
CA ARG A 104 18.26 13.95 2.64
C ARG A 104 19.11 14.19 1.38
N GLU A 105 18.62 13.69 0.25
CA GLU A 105 19.09 14.08 -1.09
C GLU A 105 17.98 14.91 -1.74
N THR A 106 18.02 16.23 -1.51
CA THR A 106 17.16 17.17 -2.23
C THR A 106 17.68 17.35 -3.66
N ARG A 107 16.81 17.78 -4.58
CA ARG A 107 17.20 18.03 -5.98
C ARG A 107 18.32 19.10 -6.05
N GLU A 108 19.38 18.83 -6.79
CA GLU A 108 20.61 19.64 -6.79
C GLU A 108 20.45 21.04 -7.43
N ASP A 109 19.35 21.25 -8.17
CA ASP A 109 19.09 22.49 -8.92
C ASP A 109 18.33 23.57 -8.11
N GLY A 110 18.11 23.38 -6.80
CA GLY A 110 17.56 24.42 -5.91
C GLY A 110 16.08 24.84 -6.13
N GLY A 111 15.41 24.44 -7.22
CA GLY A 111 13.99 24.75 -7.47
C GLY A 111 13.38 24.02 -8.68
N MET A 112 12.08 23.70 -8.65
CA MET A 112 11.39 22.96 -9.73
C MET A 112 11.35 23.81 -11.03
N PRO A 113 11.78 23.29 -12.19
CA PRO A 113 11.65 23.97 -13.47
C PRO A 113 10.21 24.45 -13.70
N ALA A 114 10.06 25.58 -14.37
CA ALA A 114 8.74 26.18 -14.61
C ALA A 114 7.80 25.22 -15.34
N PHE A 115 8.33 24.46 -16.30
CA PHE A 115 7.57 23.47 -17.05
C PHE A 115 7.12 22.29 -16.18
N GLU A 116 8.03 21.67 -15.42
CA GLU A 116 7.71 20.58 -14.48
C GLU A 116 6.62 21.00 -13.47
N ARG A 117 6.72 22.21 -12.93
CA ARG A 117 5.73 22.75 -11.98
C ARG A 117 4.37 22.97 -12.62
N ALA A 118 4.33 23.55 -13.82
CA ALA A 118 3.08 23.78 -14.53
C ALA A 118 2.40 22.44 -14.90
N TYR A 119 3.18 21.47 -15.38
CA TYR A 119 2.67 20.13 -15.69
C TYR A 119 2.11 19.43 -14.44
N LEU A 120 2.83 19.49 -13.32
CA LEU A 120 2.39 18.92 -12.06
C LEU A 120 1.11 19.60 -11.57
N ASN A 121 1.05 20.93 -11.60
CA ASN A 121 -0.13 21.69 -11.21
C ASN A 121 -1.34 21.32 -12.08
N ASP A 122 -1.18 21.28 -13.40
CA ASP A 122 -2.24 20.87 -14.33
C ASP A 122 -2.75 19.47 -13.97
N THR A 123 -1.84 18.52 -13.71
CA THR A 123 -2.20 17.13 -13.34
C THR A 123 -3.00 17.10 -12.03
N PHE A 124 -2.56 17.84 -11.01
CA PHE A 124 -3.27 17.92 -9.73
C PHE A 124 -4.61 18.64 -9.83
N LEU A 125 -4.72 19.63 -10.70
CA LEU A 125 -5.98 20.33 -10.97
C LEU A 125 -6.99 19.36 -11.58
N HIS A 126 -6.59 18.57 -12.59
CA HIS A 126 -7.45 17.54 -13.17
C HIS A 126 -7.83 16.49 -12.13
N THR A 127 -6.87 16.00 -11.34
CA THR A 127 -7.13 15.04 -10.26
C THR A 127 -8.14 15.58 -9.24
N GLY A 128 -7.96 16.83 -8.80
CA GLY A 128 -8.86 17.47 -7.85
C GLY A 128 -10.26 17.69 -8.41
N LEU A 129 -10.36 18.07 -9.69
CA LEU A 129 -11.63 18.16 -10.40
C LEU A 129 -12.30 16.79 -10.53
N GLY A 130 -11.56 15.74 -10.91
CA GLY A 130 -12.08 14.38 -11.06
C GLY A 130 -12.65 13.87 -9.75
N VAL A 131 -11.88 13.95 -8.66
CA VAL A 131 -12.35 13.60 -7.31
C VAL A 131 -13.56 14.43 -6.88
N GLY A 132 -13.58 15.73 -7.21
CA GLY A 132 -14.73 16.60 -6.95
C GLY A 132 -15.99 16.15 -7.70
N ILE A 133 -15.85 15.85 -9.00
CA ILE A 133 -16.92 15.30 -9.84
C ILE A 133 -17.42 13.98 -9.26
N ILE A 134 -16.52 13.08 -8.87
CA ILE A 134 -16.86 11.80 -8.26
C ILE A 134 -17.70 12.01 -7.00
N GLY A 135 -17.27 12.89 -6.09
CA GLY A 135 -17.99 13.15 -4.84
C GLY A 135 -19.39 13.72 -5.06
N ILE A 136 -19.52 14.69 -5.97
CA ILE A 136 -20.82 15.32 -6.30
C ILE A 136 -21.73 14.31 -7.01
N ALA A 137 -21.22 13.60 -8.01
CA ALA A 137 -21.97 12.62 -8.77
C ALA A 137 -22.40 11.43 -7.90
N ALA A 138 -21.53 10.94 -7.01
CA ALA A 138 -21.85 9.84 -6.11
C ALA A 138 -22.96 10.23 -5.14
N ARG A 139 -22.92 11.47 -4.63
CA ARG A 139 -24.01 12.03 -3.80
C ARG A 139 -25.31 12.13 -4.59
N ALA A 140 -25.27 12.66 -5.81
CA ALA A 140 -26.46 12.78 -6.65
C ALA A 140 -27.07 11.40 -6.97
N LEU A 141 -26.24 10.41 -7.32
CA LEU A 141 -26.66 9.03 -7.55
C LEU A 141 -27.29 8.42 -6.29
N HIS A 142 -26.72 8.67 -5.12
CA HIS A 142 -27.29 8.22 -3.86
C HIS A 142 -28.68 8.83 -3.58
N MET A 143 -28.81 10.15 -3.76
CA MET A 143 -30.10 10.85 -3.60
C MET A 143 -31.16 10.36 -4.59
N ASN A 144 -30.75 9.98 -5.80
CA ASN A 144 -31.64 9.43 -6.83
C ASN A 144 -31.96 7.93 -6.65
N GLY A 145 -31.58 7.32 -5.53
CA GLY A 145 -31.89 5.92 -5.21
C GLY A 145 -31.02 4.89 -5.94
N TRP A 146 -30.02 5.30 -6.73
CA TRP A 146 -29.13 4.35 -7.43
C TRP A 146 -28.33 3.49 -6.46
N SER A 147 -27.92 4.03 -5.31
CA SER A 147 -27.21 3.23 -4.29
C SER A 147 -28.02 2.03 -3.81
N PHE A 148 -29.35 2.17 -3.66
CA PHE A 148 -30.22 1.06 -3.26
C PHE A 148 -30.37 0.03 -4.39
N ARG A 149 -30.48 0.48 -5.64
CA ARG A 149 -30.54 -0.40 -6.82
C ARG A 149 -29.26 -1.20 -7.02
N LEU A 150 -28.10 -0.59 -6.76
CA LEU A 150 -26.81 -1.28 -6.82
C LEU A 150 -26.68 -2.32 -5.70
N MET A 151 -27.13 -2.00 -4.48
CA MET A 151 -27.08 -2.95 -3.36
C MET A 151 -28.06 -4.12 -3.49
N SER A 152 -29.18 -3.93 -4.19
CA SER A 152 -30.16 -4.99 -4.46
C SER A 152 -29.86 -5.78 -5.74
N ALA A 153 -29.00 -5.26 -6.62
CA ALA A 153 -28.51 -5.98 -7.79
C ALA A 153 -27.50 -7.07 -7.40
N ASN A 154 -27.27 -8.02 -8.30
CA ASN A 154 -26.28 -9.08 -8.08
C ASN A 154 -24.88 -8.46 -7.91
N PRO A 155 -24.19 -8.68 -6.76
CA PRO A 155 -22.88 -8.09 -6.48
C PRO A 155 -21.86 -8.38 -7.57
N TRP A 156 -21.88 -9.57 -8.18
CA TRP A 156 -20.97 -9.95 -9.25
C TRP A 156 -21.20 -9.16 -10.54
N VAL A 157 -22.45 -8.82 -10.83
CA VAL A 157 -22.79 -7.99 -12.00
C VAL A 157 -22.36 -6.56 -11.77
N VAL A 158 -22.62 -6.01 -10.57
CA VAL A 158 -22.20 -4.64 -10.22
C VAL A 158 -20.68 -4.51 -10.25
N LEU A 159 -19.97 -5.48 -9.66
CA LEU A 159 -18.50 -5.51 -9.68
C LEU A 159 -17.96 -5.72 -11.10
N GLY A 160 -18.52 -6.67 -11.86
CA GLY A 160 -18.07 -6.96 -13.22
C GLY A 160 -18.29 -5.81 -14.19
N VAL A 161 -19.51 -5.27 -14.25
CA VAL A 161 -19.87 -4.13 -15.11
C VAL A 161 -19.12 -2.87 -14.68
N GLY A 162 -19.03 -2.62 -13.36
CA GLY A 162 -18.27 -1.48 -12.85
C GLY A 162 -16.78 -1.56 -13.17
N LEU A 163 -16.18 -2.75 -13.05
CA LEU A 163 -14.78 -2.97 -13.38
C LEU A 163 -14.51 -2.84 -14.87
N VAL A 164 -15.33 -3.47 -15.72
CA VAL A 164 -15.21 -3.34 -17.18
C VAL A 164 -15.44 -1.89 -17.62
N GLY A 165 -16.44 -1.21 -17.06
CA GLY A 165 -16.71 0.20 -17.35
C GLY A 165 -15.54 1.10 -16.92
N SER A 166 -15.03 0.91 -15.71
CA SER A 166 -13.89 1.66 -15.17
C SER A 166 -12.62 1.43 -16.00
N ILE A 167 -12.24 0.18 -16.22
CA ILE A 167 -11.00 -0.15 -16.95
C ILE A 167 -11.13 0.23 -18.43
N GLY A 168 -12.30 0.00 -19.03
CA GLY A 168 -12.57 0.34 -20.43
C GLY A 168 -12.50 1.84 -20.69
N THR A 169 -13.13 2.65 -19.83
CA THR A 169 -13.08 4.13 -19.94
C THR A 169 -11.69 4.68 -19.64
N MET A 170 -10.97 4.10 -18.68
CA MET A 170 -9.57 4.43 -18.39
C MET A 170 -8.67 4.12 -19.60
N TYR A 171 -8.71 2.89 -20.11
CA TYR A 171 -7.91 2.49 -21.27
C TYR A 171 -8.26 3.31 -22.51
N GLY A 172 -9.56 3.60 -22.71
CA GLY A 172 -10.03 4.49 -23.76
C GLY A 172 -9.44 5.90 -23.65
N THR A 173 -9.39 6.46 -22.43
CA THR A 173 -8.80 7.79 -22.20
C THR A 173 -7.30 7.79 -22.48
N MET A 174 -6.60 6.73 -22.07
CA MET A 174 -5.16 6.58 -22.28
C MET A 174 -4.79 6.36 -23.75
N ALA A 175 -5.63 5.63 -24.50
CA ALA A 175 -5.45 5.39 -25.92
C ALA A 175 -5.85 6.60 -26.79
N THR A 176 -6.64 7.53 -26.25
CA THR A 176 -7.07 8.72 -26.99
C THR A 176 -5.97 9.79 -27.00
N SER A 177 -5.58 10.22 -28.20
CA SER A 177 -4.58 11.27 -28.38
C SER A 177 -5.00 12.59 -27.70
N PRO A 178 -4.05 13.34 -27.10
CA PRO A 178 -4.32 14.64 -26.48
C PRO A 178 -4.97 15.68 -27.41
N HIS A 179 -4.81 15.54 -28.73
CA HIS A 179 -5.41 16.44 -29.72
C HIS A 179 -6.94 16.33 -29.80
N ASN A 180 -7.51 15.18 -29.46
CA ASN A 180 -8.96 14.95 -29.45
C ASN A 180 -9.53 15.23 -28.06
N TYR A 181 -9.53 16.51 -27.66
CA TYR A 181 -9.96 16.97 -26.34
C TYR A 181 -11.37 16.47 -25.98
N ILE A 182 -12.34 16.59 -26.89
CA ILE A 182 -13.75 16.22 -26.62
C ILE A 182 -13.87 14.74 -26.23
N GLN A 183 -13.27 13.85 -27.02
CA GLN A 183 -13.31 12.41 -26.76
C GLN A 183 -12.57 12.06 -25.46
N LYS A 184 -11.41 12.68 -25.24
CA LYS A 184 -10.59 12.42 -24.05
C LYS A 184 -11.32 12.81 -22.76
N TYR A 185 -11.92 14.00 -22.71
CA TYR A 185 -12.66 14.45 -21.55
C TYR A 185 -14.01 13.74 -21.40
N ALA A 186 -14.65 13.31 -22.50
CA ALA A 186 -15.82 12.44 -22.41
C ALA A 186 -15.48 11.09 -21.76
N LEU A 187 -14.35 10.48 -22.13
CA LEU A 187 -13.91 9.22 -21.53
C LEU A 187 -13.42 9.39 -20.08
N TRP A 188 -12.71 10.49 -19.78
CA TRP A 188 -12.30 10.83 -18.42
C TRP A 188 -13.50 11.12 -17.51
N THR A 189 -14.50 11.86 -17.98
CA THR A 189 -15.74 12.08 -17.21
C THR A 189 -16.57 10.81 -17.07
N ALA A 190 -16.60 9.95 -18.09
CA ALA A 190 -17.23 8.63 -17.99
C ALA A 190 -16.52 7.75 -16.95
N PHE A 191 -15.19 7.76 -16.92
CA PHE A 191 -14.39 7.09 -15.88
C PHE A 191 -14.78 7.60 -14.49
N ASN A 192 -14.76 8.92 -14.27
CA ASN A 192 -15.18 9.55 -13.02
C ASN A 192 -16.63 9.19 -12.65
N GLY A 193 -17.56 9.19 -13.62
CA GLY A 193 -18.94 8.78 -13.40
C GLY A 193 -19.09 7.32 -12.98
N THR A 194 -18.26 6.43 -13.54
CA THR A 194 -18.26 5.01 -13.19
C THR A 194 -17.73 4.81 -11.77
N GLN A 195 -16.67 5.53 -11.37
CA GLN A 195 -16.18 5.54 -9.99
C GLN A 195 -17.25 6.07 -9.03
N ALA A 196 -17.94 7.15 -9.41
CA ALA A 196 -19.01 7.73 -8.62
C ALA A 196 -20.16 6.76 -8.37
N LEU A 197 -20.53 5.97 -9.39
CA LEU A 197 -21.53 4.92 -9.29
C LEU A 197 -21.10 3.83 -8.31
N LEU A 198 -19.86 3.36 -8.39
CA LEU A 198 -19.32 2.34 -7.50
C LEU A 198 -19.16 2.82 -6.05
N LEU A 199 -18.89 4.11 -5.85
CA LEU A 199 -18.75 4.72 -4.53
C LEU A 199 -20.09 5.17 -3.93
N SER A 200 -21.17 5.25 -4.72
CA SER A 200 -22.47 5.73 -4.26
C SER A 200 -23.05 4.96 -3.06
N PRO A 201 -22.83 3.64 -2.89
CA PRO A 201 -23.28 2.92 -1.69
C PRO A 201 -22.58 3.36 -0.40
N LEU A 202 -21.38 3.96 -0.47
CA LEU A 202 -20.70 4.46 0.74
C LEU A 202 -21.46 5.60 1.42
N PHE A 203 -22.34 6.30 0.69
CA PHE A 203 -23.16 7.39 1.25
C PHE A 203 -24.26 6.90 2.21
N PHE A 204 -24.50 5.58 2.33
CA PHE A 204 -25.29 5.04 3.44
C PHE A 204 -24.59 5.16 4.79
N MET A 205 -23.27 5.32 4.80
CA MET A 205 -22.52 5.59 6.03
C MET A 205 -22.71 7.05 6.46
N ASN A 206 -22.35 7.35 7.72
CA ASN A 206 -22.50 8.70 8.26
C ASN A 206 -21.69 9.72 7.43
N PRO A 207 -22.31 10.80 6.92
CA PRO A 207 -21.63 11.79 6.07
C PRO A 207 -20.45 12.48 6.78
N THR A 208 -20.46 12.52 8.12
CA THR A 208 -19.35 13.04 8.92
C THR A 208 -18.10 12.17 8.80
N ILE A 209 -18.24 10.85 8.68
CA ILE A 209 -17.11 9.94 8.46
C ILE A 209 -16.53 10.19 7.08
N LEU A 210 -17.39 10.26 6.06
CA LEU A 210 -16.98 10.49 4.68
C LEU A 210 -16.23 11.82 4.54
N ALA A 211 -16.75 12.89 5.14
CA ALA A 211 -16.09 14.20 5.12
C ALA A 211 -14.72 14.18 5.81
N ARG A 212 -14.60 13.52 6.97
CA ARG A 212 -13.32 13.36 7.67
C ARG A 212 -12.33 12.52 6.87
N ALA A 213 -12.79 11.41 6.30
CA ALA A 213 -11.95 10.54 5.47
C ALA A 213 -11.42 11.31 4.26
N GLY A 214 -12.28 12.07 3.58
CA GLY A 214 -11.89 12.90 2.43
C GLY A 214 -10.84 13.94 2.80
N LEU A 215 -11.02 14.64 3.93
CA LEU A 215 -10.03 15.59 4.45
C LEU A 215 -8.69 14.93 4.79
N TYR A 216 -8.71 13.75 5.43
CA TYR A 216 -7.49 13.02 5.77
C TYR A 216 -6.76 12.53 4.53
N THR A 217 -7.48 12.00 3.53
CA THR A 217 -6.90 11.57 2.26
C THR A 217 -6.30 12.75 1.49
N ALA A 218 -7.01 13.88 1.40
CA ALA A 218 -6.50 15.08 0.74
C ALA A 218 -5.23 15.62 1.42
N GLY A 219 -5.20 15.65 2.76
CA GLY A 219 -4.03 16.05 3.52
C GLY A 219 -2.84 15.09 3.34
N LEU A 220 -3.09 13.78 3.37
CA LEU A 220 -2.07 12.76 3.17
C LEU A 220 -1.49 12.83 1.75
N MET A 221 -2.34 12.84 0.73
CA MET A 221 -1.92 12.93 -0.67
C MET A 221 -1.19 14.25 -0.95
N GLY A 222 -1.68 15.39 -0.44
CA GLY A 222 -0.99 16.67 -0.56
C GLY A 222 0.40 16.67 0.10
N SER A 223 0.53 16.02 1.26
CA SER A 223 1.82 15.88 1.95
C SER A 223 2.79 14.98 1.18
N LEU A 224 2.31 13.84 0.68
CA LEU A 224 3.12 12.92 -0.12
C LEU A 224 3.51 13.54 -1.47
N ALA A 225 2.63 14.31 -2.08
CA ALA A 225 2.90 15.07 -3.30
C ALA A 225 3.99 16.11 -3.07
N PHE A 226 3.95 16.84 -1.95
CA PHE A 226 5.01 17.77 -1.59
C PHE A 226 6.37 17.07 -1.43
N VAL A 227 6.38 15.89 -0.81
CA VAL A 227 7.60 15.10 -0.63
C VAL A 227 8.10 14.53 -1.96
N GLY A 228 7.22 13.98 -2.79
CA GLY A 228 7.55 13.49 -4.13
C GLY A 228 8.08 14.60 -5.04
N ALA A 229 7.51 15.80 -4.94
CA ALA A 229 7.93 16.99 -5.68
C ALA A 229 9.29 17.55 -5.25
N THR A 230 9.65 17.36 -3.98
CA THR A 230 10.91 17.87 -3.41
C THR A 230 12.03 16.83 -3.41
N ALA A 231 11.71 15.54 -3.60
CA ALA A 231 12.66 14.45 -3.67
C ALA A 231 13.57 14.51 -4.90
N LYS A 232 14.78 13.96 -4.77
CA LYS A 232 15.71 13.77 -5.89
C LYS A 232 15.04 13.01 -7.03
N THR A 233 15.34 13.49 -8.22
CA THR A 233 14.94 12.94 -9.52
C THR A 233 15.12 11.42 -9.54
N ASP A 234 14.05 10.71 -9.92
CA ASP A 234 13.98 9.26 -10.16
C ASP A 234 14.15 8.32 -8.93
N LYS A 235 14.31 8.87 -7.72
CA LYS A 235 14.49 8.08 -6.49
C LYS A 235 13.35 7.10 -6.19
N TYR A 236 12.11 7.52 -6.40
CA TYR A 236 10.90 6.73 -6.19
C TYR A 236 10.47 5.97 -7.44
N LEU A 237 11.00 6.25 -8.63
CA LEU A 237 10.68 5.48 -9.84
C LEU A 237 11.15 4.01 -9.73
N TYR A 238 12.22 3.74 -8.96
CA TYR A 238 12.67 2.37 -8.64
C TYR A 238 11.70 1.61 -7.73
N LEU A 239 10.80 2.30 -7.01
CA LEU A 239 9.82 1.66 -6.13
C LEU A 239 8.68 0.96 -6.88
N GLY A 240 8.54 1.16 -8.20
CA GLY A 240 7.44 0.57 -8.98
C GLY A 240 7.36 -0.97 -8.85
N GLY A 241 8.49 -1.67 -8.87
CA GLY A 241 8.53 -3.13 -8.71
C GLY A 241 8.03 -3.60 -7.33
N PRO A 242 8.64 -3.15 -6.23
CA PRO A 242 8.16 -3.44 -4.88
C PRO A 242 6.71 -3.00 -4.61
N LEU A 243 6.26 -1.88 -5.18
CA LEU A 243 4.90 -1.38 -5.03
C LEU A 243 3.87 -2.30 -5.70
N LEU A 244 4.15 -2.79 -6.91
CA LEU A 244 3.29 -3.77 -7.58
C LEU A 244 3.20 -5.08 -6.79
N ALA A 245 4.30 -5.55 -6.20
CA ALA A 245 4.29 -6.72 -5.32
C ALA A 245 3.44 -6.46 -4.06
N GLY A 246 3.52 -5.26 -3.48
CA GLY A 246 2.67 -4.83 -2.38
C GLY A 246 1.19 -4.81 -2.74
N VAL A 247 0.83 -4.27 -3.90
CA VAL A 247 -0.56 -4.27 -4.40
C VAL A 247 -1.06 -5.69 -4.63
N ALA A 248 -0.23 -6.61 -5.13
CA ALA A 248 -0.64 -8.01 -5.29
C ALA A 248 -1.00 -8.66 -3.94
N ILE A 249 -0.17 -8.45 -2.90
CA ILE A 249 -0.45 -8.95 -1.55
C ILE A 249 -1.72 -8.31 -0.97
N VAL A 250 -1.91 -7.01 -1.19
CA VAL A 250 -3.10 -6.29 -0.72
C VAL A 250 -4.34 -6.77 -1.49
N ALA A 251 -4.28 -6.95 -2.80
CA ALA A 251 -5.38 -7.46 -3.60
C ALA A 251 -5.79 -8.87 -3.13
N LEU A 252 -4.81 -9.79 -2.98
CA LEU A 252 -5.06 -11.14 -2.50
C LEU A 252 -5.67 -11.17 -1.09
N SER A 253 -5.22 -10.28 -0.19
CA SER A 253 -5.84 -10.16 1.15
C SER A 253 -7.25 -9.58 1.12
N GLY A 254 -7.57 -8.73 0.13
CA GLY A 254 -8.93 -8.24 -0.10
C GLY A 254 -9.89 -9.31 -0.63
N PHE A 255 -9.39 -10.32 -1.36
CA PHE A 255 -10.17 -11.48 -1.80
C PHE A 255 -10.29 -12.58 -0.74
N ALA A 256 -9.50 -12.52 0.34
CA ALA A 256 -9.52 -13.53 1.41
C ALA A 256 -10.91 -13.79 2.02
N PRO A 257 -11.78 -12.77 2.25
CA PRO A 257 -13.13 -12.99 2.77
C PRO A 257 -14.07 -13.72 1.82
N LEU A 258 -13.76 -13.77 0.52
CA LEU A 258 -14.59 -14.47 -0.49
C LEU A 258 -14.24 -15.96 -0.60
N VAL A 259 -13.01 -16.33 -0.23
CA VAL A 259 -12.50 -17.71 -0.36
C VAL A 259 -12.46 -18.43 1.00
N LEU A 260 -12.32 -17.69 2.11
CA LEU A 260 -12.24 -18.26 3.45
C LEU A 260 -13.63 -18.32 4.12
N PRO A 261 -14.01 -19.46 4.73
CA PRO A 261 -15.24 -19.58 5.50
C PRO A 261 -15.29 -18.56 6.66
N ALA A 262 -16.44 -17.92 6.87
CA ALA A 262 -16.68 -16.90 7.90
C ALA A 262 -16.37 -17.35 9.35
N THR A 263 -16.18 -18.65 9.58
CA THR A 263 -15.76 -19.26 10.85
C THR A 263 -14.31 -18.95 11.24
N ALA A 264 -13.46 -18.48 10.32
CA ALA A 264 -12.06 -18.16 10.59
C ALA A 264 -11.85 -16.69 10.99
N ALA A 265 -12.57 -16.25 12.04
CA ALA A 265 -12.61 -14.84 12.47
C ALA A 265 -11.22 -14.23 12.74
N ARG A 266 -10.28 -14.99 13.32
CA ARG A 266 -8.92 -14.48 13.61
C ARG A 266 -8.06 -14.28 12.37
N THR A 267 -8.16 -15.17 11.38
CA THR A 267 -7.43 -15.01 10.11
C THR A 267 -8.05 -13.87 9.29
N LEU A 268 -9.38 -13.74 9.31
CA LEU A 268 -10.10 -12.63 8.68
C LEU A 268 -9.70 -11.26 9.24
N MET A 269 -9.59 -11.13 10.57
CA MET A 269 -9.16 -9.89 11.21
C MET A 269 -7.70 -9.52 10.88
N PHE A 270 -6.81 -10.52 10.74
CA PHE A 270 -5.43 -10.28 10.35
C PHE A 270 -5.31 -9.87 8.88
N THR A 271 -6.03 -10.56 7.98
CA THR A 271 -6.07 -10.21 6.55
C THR A 271 -6.72 -8.86 6.32
N GLU A 272 -7.74 -8.50 7.09
CA GLU A 272 -8.40 -7.18 7.04
C GLU A 272 -7.46 -6.06 7.49
N ASN A 273 -6.67 -6.27 8.55
CA ASN A 273 -5.66 -5.29 8.98
C ASN A 273 -4.53 -5.13 7.96
N ILE A 274 -4.04 -6.23 7.35
CA ILE A 274 -3.05 -6.16 6.26
C ILE A 274 -3.63 -5.42 5.07
N TRP A 275 -4.86 -5.74 4.70
CA TRP A 275 -5.54 -5.07 3.62
C TRP A 275 -5.65 -3.57 3.91
N LEU A 276 -6.21 -3.17 5.05
CA LEU A 276 -6.43 -1.77 5.39
C LEU A 276 -5.14 -0.97 5.57
N TYR A 277 -4.29 -1.39 6.52
CA TYR A 277 -3.08 -0.63 6.88
C TYR A 277 -1.92 -0.88 5.92
N GLY A 278 -1.74 -2.12 5.46
CA GLY A 278 -0.76 -2.45 4.43
C GLY A 278 -1.13 -1.82 3.08
N GLY A 279 -2.41 -1.87 2.70
CA GLY A 279 -2.92 -1.16 1.54
C GLY A 279 -2.68 0.34 1.64
N LEU A 280 -3.00 0.97 2.79
CA LEU A 280 -2.76 2.39 2.99
C LEU A 280 -1.27 2.77 2.79
N ALA A 281 -0.35 1.96 3.29
CA ALA A 281 1.09 2.17 3.10
C ALA A 281 1.50 2.01 1.63
N VAL A 282 0.98 1.00 0.95
CA VAL A 282 1.27 0.73 -0.46
C VAL A 282 0.72 1.83 -1.37
N PHE A 283 -0.54 2.23 -1.21
CA PHE A 283 -1.13 3.32 -2.01
C PHE A 283 -0.50 4.67 -1.69
N GLY A 284 -0.10 4.93 -0.44
CA GLY A 284 0.72 6.10 -0.12
C GLY A 284 2.07 6.08 -0.85
N GLY A 285 2.68 4.91 -0.99
CA GLY A 285 3.87 4.71 -1.81
C GLY A 285 3.63 4.88 -3.32
N PHE A 286 2.48 4.43 -3.83
CA PHE A 286 2.06 4.70 -5.21
C PHE A 286 1.89 6.20 -5.46
N THR A 287 1.34 6.95 -4.50
CA THR A 287 1.21 8.40 -4.65
C THR A 287 2.58 9.08 -4.81
N LEU A 288 3.59 8.63 -4.06
CA LEU A 288 4.98 9.11 -4.22
C LEU A 288 5.57 8.73 -5.59
N TYR A 289 5.34 7.49 -6.02
CA TYR A 289 5.78 6.98 -7.32
C TYR A 289 5.14 7.77 -8.47
N ASP A 290 3.83 7.96 -8.43
CA ASP A 290 3.05 8.64 -9.45
C ASP A 290 3.43 10.12 -9.55
N VAL A 291 3.68 10.80 -8.43
CA VAL A 291 4.18 12.19 -8.44
C VAL A 291 5.54 12.27 -9.13
N GLN A 292 6.43 11.31 -8.90
CA GLN A 292 7.70 11.27 -9.62
C GLN A 292 7.58 10.88 -11.08
N LYS A 293 6.67 9.96 -11.40
CA LYS A 293 6.33 9.57 -12.77
C LYS A 293 5.80 10.77 -13.56
N VAL A 294 4.95 11.60 -12.96
CA VAL A 294 4.48 12.86 -13.54
C VAL A 294 5.65 13.81 -13.84
N LEU A 295 6.58 13.97 -12.91
CA LEU A 295 7.75 14.84 -13.11
C LEU A 295 8.69 14.29 -14.19
N HIS A 296 8.89 12.97 -14.23
CA HIS A 296 9.66 12.31 -15.27
C HIS A 296 9.01 12.50 -16.66
N HIS A 297 7.68 12.32 -16.76
CA HIS A 297 6.93 12.59 -17.98
C HIS A 297 6.96 14.08 -18.36
N ALA A 298 6.92 15.00 -17.39
CA ALA A 298 7.08 16.42 -17.67
C ALA A 298 8.44 16.72 -18.33
N ARG A 299 9.54 16.12 -17.88
CA ARG A 299 10.86 16.28 -18.53
C ARG A 299 10.90 15.68 -19.93
N MET A 300 10.28 14.53 -20.13
CA MET A 300 10.21 13.92 -21.46
C MET A 300 9.36 14.76 -22.42
N ALA A 301 8.28 15.38 -21.92
CA ALA A 301 7.45 16.30 -22.70
C ALA A 301 8.18 17.59 -23.03
N GLU A 302 8.96 18.15 -22.10
CA GLU A 302 9.81 19.33 -22.34
C GLU A 302 10.85 19.07 -23.44
N ARG A 303 11.39 17.85 -23.50
CA ARG A 303 12.33 17.40 -24.55
C ARG A 303 11.65 17.02 -25.87
N GLY A 304 10.33 17.12 -25.96
CA GLY A 304 9.54 16.74 -27.14
C GLY A 304 9.49 15.23 -27.42
N LEU A 305 9.87 14.38 -26.45
CA LEU A 305 9.86 12.92 -26.60
C LEU A 305 8.45 12.33 -26.45
N ILE A 306 7.58 13.00 -25.70
CA ILE A 306 6.18 12.61 -25.51
C ILE A 306 5.27 13.83 -25.59
N PRO A 307 4.00 13.69 -26.02
CA PRO A 307 3.04 14.79 -25.95
C PRO A 307 2.67 15.09 -24.49
N LYS A 308 2.41 16.37 -24.19
CA LYS A 308 1.92 16.79 -22.87
C LYS A 308 0.51 16.26 -22.63
N ASP A 309 0.35 15.38 -21.64
CA ASP A 309 -0.92 14.74 -21.33
C ASP A 309 -1.17 14.63 -19.80
N PRO A 310 -1.55 15.75 -19.15
CA PRO A 310 -1.80 15.78 -17.71
C PRO A 310 -3.05 14.97 -17.30
N VAL A 311 -3.99 14.72 -18.21
CA VAL A 311 -5.23 13.99 -17.90
C VAL A 311 -4.95 12.51 -17.68
N ASN A 312 -4.07 11.91 -18.51
CA ASN A 312 -3.70 10.51 -18.34
C ASN A 312 -2.98 10.25 -17.01
N GLU A 313 -2.11 11.18 -16.59
CA GLU A 313 -1.45 11.08 -15.29
C GLU A 313 -2.40 11.36 -14.13
N ALA A 314 -3.41 12.23 -14.33
CA ALA A 314 -4.41 12.50 -13.30
C ALA A 314 -5.22 11.25 -12.94
N ILE A 315 -5.49 10.35 -13.90
CA ILE A 315 -6.24 9.12 -13.63
C ILE A 315 -5.52 8.22 -12.61
N SER A 316 -4.19 8.09 -12.68
CA SER A 316 -3.48 7.22 -11.73
C SER A 316 -3.48 7.83 -10.32
N LEU A 317 -3.29 9.15 -10.21
CA LEU A 317 -3.43 9.90 -8.97
C LEU A 317 -4.86 9.86 -8.40
N GLU A 318 -5.89 9.91 -9.25
CA GLU A 318 -7.31 9.74 -8.87
C GLU A 318 -7.56 8.35 -8.27
N LEU A 319 -7.03 7.29 -8.89
CA LEU A 319 -7.16 5.92 -8.40
C LEU A 319 -6.48 5.75 -7.04
N ASP A 320 -5.28 6.29 -6.85
CA ASP A 320 -4.61 6.31 -5.56
C ASP A 320 -5.44 7.03 -4.49
N PHE A 321 -6.00 8.19 -4.83
CA PHE A 321 -6.88 8.93 -3.93
C PHE A 321 -8.09 8.08 -3.51
N ILE A 322 -8.79 7.46 -4.46
CA ILE A 322 -9.97 6.63 -4.19
C ILE A 322 -9.60 5.44 -3.30
N ASN A 323 -8.49 4.76 -3.60
CA ASN A 323 -8.02 3.61 -2.84
C ASN A 323 -7.68 3.97 -1.39
N ILE A 324 -7.00 5.10 -1.16
CA ILE A 324 -6.70 5.61 0.18
C ILE A 324 -8.00 6.03 0.88
N PHE A 325 -8.90 6.71 0.19
CA PHE A 325 -10.17 7.19 0.71
C PHE A 325 -11.07 6.06 1.21
N ILE A 326 -11.30 5.01 0.42
CA ILE A 326 -12.15 3.87 0.81
C ILE A 326 -11.61 3.25 2.11
N ARG A 327 -10.29 3.04 2.19
CA ARG A 327 -9.64 2.48 3.37
C ARG A 327 -9.80 3.38 4.59
N MET A 328 -9.63 4.69 4.41
CA MET A 328 -9.84 5.67 5.47
C MET A 328 -11.29 5.67 5.98
N VAL A 329 -12.27 5.61 5.06
CA VAL A 329 -13.70 5.50 5.39
C VAL A 329 -13.96 4.23 6.22
N GLN A 330 -13.37 3.10 5.85
CA GLN A 330 -13.54 1.84 6.57
C GLN A 330 -12.88 1.85 7.95
N ILE A 331 -11.65 2.35 8.05
CA ILE A 331 -10.95 2.51 9.35
C ILE A 331 -11.79 3.36 10.32
N LEU A 332 -12.32 4.48 9.83
CA LEU A 332 -13.16 5.37 10.64
C LEU A 332 -14.54 4.74 10.95
N GLY A 333 -15.13 4.03 9.98
CA GLY A 333 -16.39 3.32 10.15
C GLY A 333 -16.32 2.23 11.23
N MET A 334 -15.27 1.41 11.22
CA MET A 334 -15.04 0.39 12.24
C MET A 334 -14.78 1.00 13.63
N SER A 335 -14.03 2.11 13.68
CA SER A 335 -13.75 2.82 14.94
C SER A 335 -15.03 3.36 15.59
N GLN A 336 -15.99 3.83 14.80
CA GLN A 336 -17.29 4.29 15.30
C GLN A 336 -18.18 3.12 15.76
N ASN A 337 -18.15 1.99 15.07
CA ASN A 337 -18.95 0.82 15.43
C ASN A 337 -18.49 0.15 16.74
N ARG A 338 -17.20 0.30 17.12
CA ARG A 338 -16.68 -0.17 18.42
C ARG A 338 -17.02 0.74 19.61
N ARG A 339 -17.51 1.95 19.35
CA ARG A 339 -17.89 2.92 20.40
C ARG A 339 -19.38 2.89 20.74
N LYS A 340 -20.18 2.11 20.00
CA LYS A 340 -21.57 1.79 20.32
C LYS A 340 -21.62 0.49 21.08
#